data_AF-A0A357CU49-F1
#
_entry.id   AF-A0A357CU49-F1
#
_cell.length_a   1.000
_cell.length_b   1.000
_cell.length_c   1.000
_cell.angle_alpha   90.00
_cell.angle_beta   90.00
_cell.angle_gamma   90.00
#
_symmetry.space_group_name_H-M   'P 1'
#
loop_
_entity.id
_entity.type
_entity.pdbx_description
1 polymer ?
#
loop_
_entity_poly.entity_id
_entity_poly.type
_entity_poly.pdbx_seq_one_letter_code
_entity_poly.pdbx_strand_id
1 'polypeptide(L)'
;MGINKSKKPIWIWTKILIVALGITFINYLFLGGKMKENNTVHFFSGVEIQCETEEQKEVIVQVLRDLLTLEEEELRKQEYPDSFRKGNKIEARQVIYHHFVPDEVGKRLDVDFYKEVAIKEVRTLVINLLQKLEED
;
A
#
# COMPACT_ATOMS: atom_id res chain seq x y z
N MET A 1 -10.44 33.73 -63.39
CA MET A 1 -10.81 32.63 -62.46
C MET A 1 -10.22 32.93 -61.09
N GLY A 2 -10.96 33.62 -60.22
CA GLY A 2 -10.53 33.91 -58.85
C GLY A 2 -11.09 32.86 -57.91
N ILE A 3 -10.23 32.03 -57.33
CA ILE A 3 -10.61 30.98 -56.38
C ILE A 3 -11.08 31.66 -55.09
N ASN A 4 -12.39 31.63 -54.85
CA ASN A 4 -13.01 32.12 -53.63
C ASN A 4 -12.60 31.21 -52.46
N LYS A 5 -11.56 31.59 -51.71
CA LYS A 5 -11.16 30.89 -50.48
C LYS A 5 -12.21 31.17 -49.40
N SER A 6 -13.17 30.24 -49.29
CA SER A 6 -14.10 30.15 -48.17
C SER A 6 -13.32 30.17 -46.84
N LYS A 7 -13.31 31.32 -46.17
CA LYS A 7 -12.84 31.44 -44.78
C LYS A 7 -13.83 30.68 -43.91
N LYS A 8 -13.55 29.40 -43.65
CA LYS A 8 -14.31 28.63 -42.66
C LYS A 8 -14.20 29.36 -41.32
N PRO A 9 -15.31 29.65 -40.63
CA PRO A 9 -15.29 30.46 -39.43
C PRO A 9 -14.45 29.76 -38.36
N ILE A 10 -13.52 30.53 -37.77
CA ILE A 10 -12.63 30.16 -36.66
C ILE A 10 -13.36 29.42 -35.53
N TRP A 11 -14.65 29.72 -35.36
CA TRP A 11 -15.55 29.12 -34.40
C TRP A 11 -15.80 27.60 -34.59
N ILE A 12 -15.65 27.07 -35.80
CA ILE A 12 -15.80 25.63 -36.08
C ILE A 12 -14.55 24.88 -35.60
N TRP A 13 -13.37 25.46 -35.81
CA TRP A 13 -12.09 24.84 -35.42
C TRP A 13 -11.91 24.79 -33.91
N THR A 14 -12.34 25.81 -33.17
CA THR A 14 -12.32 25.80 -31.69
C THR A 14 -13.26 24.74 -31.11
N LYS A 15 -14.44 24.52 -31.69
CA LYS A 15 -15.36 23.46 -31.24
C LYS A 15 -14.79 22.06 -31.44
N ILE A 16 -14.15 21.81 -32.59
CA ILE A 16 -13.50 20.52 -32.89
C ILE A 16 -12.36 20.26 -31.89
N LEU A 17 -11.57 21.30 -31.57
CA LEU A 17 -10.45 21.18 -30.64
C LEU A 17 -10.90 20.88 -29.19
N ILE A 18 -11.99 21.50 -28.72
CA ILE A 18 -12.58 21.22 -27.40
C ILE A 18 -13.10 19.79 -27.31
N VAL A 19 -13.79 19.29 -28.35
CA VAL A 19 -14.28 17.91 -28.38
C VAL A 19 -13.13 16.90 -28.38
N ALA A 20 -12.08 17.15 -29.17
CA ALA A 20 -10.90 16.29 -29.21
C ALA A 20 -10.17 16.24 -27.86
N LEU A 21 -10.00 17.38 -27.18
CA LEU A 21 -9.39 17.46 -25.84
C LEU A 21 -10.26 16.81 -24.76
N GLY A 22 -11.58 16.94 -24.86
CA GLY A 22 -12.51 16.26 -23.94
C GLY A 22 -12.42 14.73 -24.07
N ILE A 23 -12.35 14.20 -25.29
CA ILE A 23 -12.24 12.76 -25.54
C ILE A 23 -10.88 12.22 -25.06
N THR A 24 -9.78 12.94 -25.24
CA THR A 24 -8.48 12.52 -24.69
C THR A 24 -8.44 12.59 -23.17
N PHE A 25 -9.06 13.59 -22.55
CA PHE A 25 -9.13 13.69 -21.08
C PHE A 25 -10.02 12.59 -20.47
N ILE A 26 -11.15 12.26 -21.09
CA ILE A 26 -12.01 11.14 -20.70
C ILE A 26 -11.25 9.82 -20.86
N ASN A 27 -10.54 9.61 -21.98
CA ASN A 27 -9.72 8.42 -22.15
C ASN A 27 -8.57 8.34 -21.14
N TYR A 28 -7.97 9.47 -20.73
CA TYR A 28 -6.95 9.49 -19.68
C TYR A 28 -7.52 9.19 -18.29
N LEU A 29 -8.77 9.58 -18.01
CA LEU A 29 -9.48 9.24 -16.77
C LEU A 29 -10.00 7.79 -16.74
N PHE A 30 -10.39 7.22 -17.89
CA PHE A 30 -10.86 5.83 -18.01
C PHE A 30 -9.74 4.82 -18.25
N LEU A 31 -8.60 5.22 -18.79
CA LEU A 31 -7.32 4.53 -18.66
C LEU A 31 -6.76 4.81 -17.25
N GLY A 32 -7.60 4.63 -16.24
CA GLY A 32 -7.15 4.42 -14.89
C GLY A 32 -6.09 3.33 -14.97
N GLY A 33 -4.86 3.74 -14.71
CA GLY A 33 -3.75 2.81 -14.59
C GLY A 33 -4.25 1.70 -13.69
N LYS A 34 -4.10 0.44 -14.12
CA LYS A 34 -4.27 -0.70 -13.23
C LYS A 34 -3.45 -0.35 -11.99
N MET A 35 -4.10 0.06 -10.90
CA MET A 35 -3.41 0.31 -9.65
C MET A 35 -2.77 -1.02 -9.35
N LYS A 36 -1.43 -1.04 -9.34
CA LYS A 36 -0.68 -2.23 -8.98
C LYS A 36 -1.28 -2.70 -7.66
N GLU A 37 -1.76 -3.94 -7.65
CA GLU A 37 -2.33 -4.55 -6.47
C GLU A 37 -1.28 -4.45 -5.36
N ASN A 38 -1.62 -3.75 -4.28
CA ASN A 38 -0.72 -3.55 -3.16
C ASN A 38 -0.82 -4.81 -2.30
N ASN A 39 0.18 -5.67 -2.42
CA ASN A 39 0.21 -6.96 -1.76
C ASN A 39 0.22 -6.80 -0.24
N THR A 40 0.82 -5.72 0.26
CA THR A 40 0.83 -5.41 1.70
C THR A 40 -0.56 -5.05 2.22
N VAL A 41 -1.34 -4.24 1.50
CA VAL A 41 -2.75 -3.95 1.84
C VAL A 41 -3.55 -5.25 1.85
N HIS A 42 -3.39 -6.07 0.81
CA HIS A 42 -4.10 -7.32 0.69
C HIS A 42 -3.76 -8.29 1.83
N PHE A 43 -2.49 -8.33 2.25
CA PHE A 43 -2.02 -9.16 3.37
C PHE A 43 -2.60 -8.72 4.71
N PHE A 44 -2.53 -7.42 5.05
CA PHE A 44 -3.05 -6.93 6.34
C PHE A 44 -4.59 -6.87 6.40
N SER A 45 -5.25 -6.95 5.25
CA SER A 45 -6.72 -7.03 5.20
C SER A 45 -7.19 -8.39 5.70
N GLY A 46 -7.94 -8.39 6.81
CA GLY A 46 -8.50 -9.60 7.40
C GLY A 46 -7.52 -10.43 8.23
N VAL A 47 -6.30 -9.94 8.46
CA VAL A 47 -5.27 -10.68 9.20
C VAL A 47 -5.61 -10.84 10.68
N GLU A 48 -5.34 -12.04 11.20
CA GLU A 48 -5.42 -12.37 12.61
C GLU A 48 -4.02 -12.38 13.24
N ILE A 49 -3.89 -11.87 14.46
CA ILE A 49 -2.62 -11.87 15.20
C ILE A 49 -2.67 -12.97 16.26
N GLN A 50 -1.64 -13.82 16.27
CA GLN A 50 -1.48 -14.91 17.22
C GLN A 50 -0.24 -14.67 18.10
N CYS A 51 -0.48 -14.58 19.40
CA CYS A 51 0.55 -14.52 20.42
C CYS A 51 0.13 -15.34 21.65
N GLU A 52 1.08 -16.06 22.23
CA GLU A 52 0.88 -16.93 23.40
C GLU A 52 1.45 -16.33 24.69
N THR A 53 2.33 -15.33 24.58
CA THR A 53 3.01 -14.70 25.72
C THR A 53 3.02 -13.18 25.62
N GLU A 54 3.11 -12.52 26.78
CA GLU A 54 3.27 -11.06 26.83
C GLU A 54 4.53 -10.58 26.11
N GLU A 55 5.64 -11.33 26.20
CA GLU A 55 6.87 -11.01 25.48
C GLU A 55 6.65 -11.01 23.95
N GLN A 56 5.85 -11.94 23.42
CA GLN A 56 5.48 -11.94 22.00
C GLN A 56 4.59 -10.74 21.66
N LYS A 57 3.61 -10.43 22.51
CA LYS A 57 2.72 -9.26 22.34
C LYS A 57 3.53 -7.96 22.29
N GLU A 58 4.47 -7.77 23.21
CA GLU A 58 5.35 -6.59 23.24
C GLU A 58 6.18 -6.45 21.95
N VAL A 59 6.74 -7.55 21.45
CA VAL A 59 7.50 -7.54 20.19
C VAL A 59 6.59 -7.20 19.00
N ILE A 60 5.39 -7.77 18.93
CA ILE A 60 4.42 -7.46 17.86
C ILE A 60 4.00 -5.99 17.91
N VAL A 61 3.68 -5.47 19.09
CA VAL A 61 3.33 -4.06 19.31
C VAL A 61 4.47 -3.15 18.86
N GLN A 62 5.72 -3.49 19.21
CA GLN A 62 6.89 -2.72 18.78
C GLN A 62 7.04 -2.74 17.25
N VAL A 63 6.87 -3.90 16.61
CA VAL A 63 6.88 -4.00 15.13
C VAL A 63 5.82 -3.10 14.53
N LEU A 64 4.56 -3.17 14.98
CA LEU A 64 3.48 -2.35 14.44
C LEU A 64 3.72 -0.85 14.63
N ARG A 65 4.30 -0.45 15.76
CA ARG A 65 4.70 0.96 15.98
C ARG A 65 5.81 1.38 15.02
N ASP A 66 6.83 0.56 14.85
CA ASP A 66 7.95 0.84 13.96
C ASP A 66 7.50 0.91 12.49
N LEU A 67 6.53 0.10 12.06
CA LEU A 67 5.89 0.24 10.74
C LEU A 67 5.25 1.61 10.53
N LEU A 68 4.81 2.28 11.60
CA LEU A 68 4.16 3.59 11.53
C LEU A 68 5.15 4.75 11.67
N THR A 69 6.31 4.54 12.29
CA THR A 69 7.23 5.62 12.70
C THR A 69 8.58 5.61 11.98
N LEU A 70 9.10 4.45 11.58
CA LEU A 70 10.40 4.34 10.92
C LEU A 70 10.28 4.56 9.41
N GLU A 71 11.32 5.15 8.84
CA GLU A 71 11.46 5.26 7.39
C GLU A 71 11.89 3.93 6.76
N GLU A 72 11.68 3.77 5.45
CA GLU A 72 11.89 2.50 4.72
C GLU A 72 13.26 1.85 5.01
N GLU A 73 14.35 2.62 4.93
CA GLU A 73 15.71 2.12 5.12
C GLU A 73 16.05 1.80 6.58
N GLU A 74 15.40 2.48 7.53
CA GLU A 74 15.56 2.22 8.96
C GLU A 74 14.80 0.95 9.34
N LEU A 75 13.55 0.84 8.89
CA LEU A 75 12.70 -0.33 9.09
C LEU A 75 13.33 -1.61 8.51
N ARG A 76 14.00 -1.50 7.35
CA ARG A 76 14.71 -2.63 6.73
C ARG A 76 15.90 -3.13 7.56
N LYS A 77 16.51 -2.27 8.36
CA LYS A 77 17.67 -2.59 9.22
C LYS A 77 17.26 -2.94 10.65
N GLN A 78 16.04 -2.63 11.03
CA GLN A 78 15.54 -2.85 12.37
C GLN A 78 15.35 -4.35 12.62
N GLU A 79 15.81 -4.79 13.80
CA GLU A 79 15.79 -6.19 14.20
C GLU A 79 15.07 -6.36 15.55
N TYR A 80 14.35 -7.47 15.67
CA TYR A 80 13.52 -7.81 16.82
C TYR A 80 13.94 -9.15 17.41
N PRO A 81 13.78 -9.37 18.73
CA PRO A 81 14.01 -10.67 19.33
C PRO A 81 13.16 -11.76 18.67
N ASP A 82 13.77 -12.89 18.32
CA ASP A 82 13.05 -14.07 17.85
C ASP A 82 12.45 -14.83 19.05
N SER A 83 11.12 -14.74 19.19
CA SER A 83 10.36 -15.39 20.26
C SER A 83 10.44 -16.93 20.20
N PHE A 84 10.76 -17.51 19.04
CA PHE A 84 10.89 -18.96 18.86
C PHE A 84 12.33 -19.45 19.05
N ARG A 85 13.32 -18.56 18.95
CA ARG A 85 14.75 -18.91 19.06
C ARG A 85 15.49 -17.89 19.92
N LYS A 86 15.55 -18.18 21.22
CA LYS A 86 16.18 -17.33 22.22
C LYS A 86 17.60 -16.91 21.81
N GLY A 87 17.86 -15.61 21.84
CA GLY A 87 19.16 -15.00 21.50
C GLY A 87 19.33 -14.65 20.03
N ASN A 88 18.43 -15.08 19.15
CA ASN A 88 18.40 -14.66 17.76
C ASN A 88 17.60 -13.39 17.58
N LYS A 89 17.87 -12.70 16.47
CA LYS A 89 17.13 -11.54 16.02
C LYS A 89 16.63 -11.74 14.60
N ILE A 90 15.47 -11.19 14.30
CA ILE A 90 14.76 -11.32 13.02
C ILE A 90 14.21 -9.97 12.57
N GLU A 91 14.03 -9.80 11.26
CA GLU A 91 13.46 -8.57 10.68
C GLU A 91 11.94 -8.48 10.90
N ALA A 92 11.37 -7.27 10.76
CA ALA A 92 9.93 -7.03 10.91
C ALA A 92 9.07 -8.00 10.10
N ARG A 93 9.46 -8.26 8.83
CA ARG A 93 8.75 -9.18 7.94
C ARG A 93 8.66 -10.60 8.50
N GLN A 94 9.71 -11.08 9.16
CA GLN A 94 9.75 -12.42 9.75
C GLN A 94 8.88 -12.49 11.01
N VAL A 95 8.91 -11.45 11.85
CA VAL A 95 7.96 -11.35 12.98
C VAL A 95 6.52 -11.41 12.48
N ILE A 96 6.21 -10.67 11.43
CA ILE A 96 4.87 -10.70 10.80
C ILE A 96 4.54 -12.11 10.34
N TYR A 97 5.42 -12.78 9.59
CA TYR A 97 5.13 -14.15 9.13
C TYR A 97 4.98 -15.19 10.24
N HIS A 98 5.58 -14.96 11.42
CA HIS A 98 5.43 -15.88 12.54
C HIS A 98 4.12 -15.68 13.31
N HIS A 99 3.60 -14.45 13.36
CA HIS A 99 2.49 -14.09 14.25
C HIS A 99 1.22 -13.66 13.52
N PHE A 100 1.26 -13.38 12.23
CA PHE A 100 0.14 -12.85 11.47
C PHE A 100 -0.38 -13.90 10.50
N VAL A 101 -1.61 -14.35 10.74
CA VAL A 101 -2.29 -15.37 9.95
C VAL A 101 -3.27 -14.68 9.02
N PRO A 102 -3.02 -14.65 7.70
CA PRO A 102 -3.99 -14.11 6.75
C PRO A 102 -5.24 -14.98 6.69
N ASP A 103 -6.39 -14.35 6.48
CA ASP A 103 -7.71 -14.98 6.26
C ASP A 103 -7.76 -15.88 5.01
N GLU A 104 -6.92 -15.61 4.02
CA GLU A 104 -6.86 -16.35 2.76
C GLU A 104 -5.47 -16.93 2.47
N VAL A 105 -5.46 -18.17 1.96
CA VAL A 105 -4.25 -18.85 1.53
C VAL A 105 -3.67 -18.14 0.30
N GLY A 106 -2.39 -17.77 0.38
CA GLY A 106 -1.65 -17.17 -0.74
C GLY A 106 -1.40 -15.67 -0.59
N LYS A 107 -2.05 -15.01 0.39
CA LYS A 107 -1.68 -13.65 0.81
C LYS A 107 -0.24 -13.65 1.35
N ARG A 108 0.63 -12.84 0.74
CA ARG A 108 2.06 -12.77 1.08
C ARG A 108 2.58 -11.35 0.94
N LEU A 109 3.55 -11.00 1.76
CA LEU A 109 4.33 -9.77 1.63
C LEU A 109 5.40 -9.96 0.55
N ASP A 110 5.45 -9.05 -0.42
CA ASP A 110 6.39 -9.09 -1.53
C ASP A 110 7.65 -8.22 -1.27
N VAL A 111 8.49 -8.04 -2.28
CA VAL A 111 9.71 -7.23 -2.18
C VAL A 111 9.42 -5.76 -1.85
N ASP A 112 8.25 -5.24 -2.23
CA ASP A 112 7.87 -3.85 -2.06
C ASP A 112 7.29 -3.54 -0.68
N PHE A 113 7.08 -4.54 0.19
CA PHE A 113 6.57 -4.39 1.55
C PHE A 113 7.05 -3.13 2.29
N TYR A 114 8.38 -2.95 2.42
CA TYR A 114 8.95 -1.83 3.17
C TYR A 114 8.58 -0.46 2.59
N LYS A 115 8.38 -0.39 1.27
CA LYS A 115 7.91 0.82 0.58
C LYS A 115 6.40 0.98 0.69
N GLU A 116 5.66 -0.13 0.62
CA GLU A 116 4.20 -0.13 0.68
C GLU A 116 3.65 0.19 2.07
N VAL A 117 4.42 -0.04 3.13
CA VAL A 117 4.04 0.31 4.52
C VAL A 117 3.73 1.80 4.70
N ALA A 118 4.38 2.69 3.94
CA ALA A 118 4.12 4.13 3.99
C ALA A 118 2.76 4.53 3.36
N ILE A 119 2.12 3.63 2.60
CA ILE A 119 0.85 3.90 1.92
C ILE A 119 -0.27 4.02 2.96
N LYS A 120 -1.14 5.02 2.76
CA LYS A 120 -2.19 5.41 3.72
C LYS A 120 -3.06 4.22 4.13
N GLU A 121 -3.48 3.41 3.17
CA GLU A 121 -4.32 2.24 3.38
C GLU A 121 -3.64 1.20 4.30
N VAL A 122 -2.34 0.92 4.08
CA VAL A 122 -1.57 0.02 4.95
C VAL A 122 -1.48 0.62 6.35
N ARG A 123 -1.13 1.91 6.47
CA ARG A 123 -1.03 2.59 7.77
C ARG A 123 -2.33 2.53 8.55
N THR A 124 -3.48 2.71 7.90
CA THR A 124 -4.79 2.58 8.55
C THR A 124 -5.03 1.17 9.08
N LEU A 125 -4.69 0.12 8.30
CA LEU A 125 -4.81 -1.26 8.77
C LEU A 125 -3.89 -1.54 9.96
N VAL A 126 -2.64 -1.09 9.91
CA VAL A 126 -1.65 -1.24 10.99
C VAL A 126 -2.10 -0.52 12.27
N ILE A 127 -2.64 0.70 12.16
CA ILE A 127 -3.20 1.44 13.31
C ILE A 127 -4.35 0.67 13.95
N ASN A 128 -5.28 0.14 13.15
CA ASN A 128 -6.42 -0.62 13.67
C ASN A 128 -5.96 -1.90 14.39
N LEU A 129 -4.92 -2.57 13.89
CA LEU A 129 -4.34 -3.75 14.55
C LEU A 129 -3.66 -3.38 15.87
N LEU A 130 -2.91 -2.28 15.90
CA LEU A 130 -2.27 -1.80 17.12
C LEU A 130 -3.31 -1.44 18.19
N GLN A 131 -4.38 -0.75 17.82
CA GLN A 131 -5.48 -0.41 18.73
C GLN A 131 -6.13 -1.65 19.34
N LYS A 132 -6.43 -2.67 18.52
CA LYS A 132 -6.99 -3.94 19.02
C LYS A 132 -6.09 -4.59 20.07
N LEU A 133 -4.78 -4.64 19.82
CA LEU A 133 -3.81 -5.25 20.76
C LEU A 133 -3.64 -4.45 22.05
N GLU A 134 -3.86 -3.14 22.03
CA GLU A 134 -3.78 -2.28 23.23
C GLU A 134 -5.09 -2.29 24.05
N GLU A 135 -6.21 -2.66 23.43
CA GLU A 135 -7.52 -2.80 24.09
C GLU A 135 -7.74 -4.19 24.71
N ASP A 136 -7.12 -5.24 24.15
CA ASP A 136 -7.10 -6.62 24.66
C ASP A 136 -6.15 -6.82 25.85
#